data_AF-A0A1V5NN29-F1
#
_entry.id   AF-A0A1V5NN29-F1
#
_cell.length_a   1.000
_cell.length_b   1.000
_cell.length_c   1.000
_cell.angle_alpha   90.00
_cell.angle_beta   90.00
_cell.angle_gamma   90.00
#
_symmetry.space_group_name_H-M   'P 1'
#
loop_
_entity.id
_entity.type
_entity.pdbx_description
1 polymer ?
#
loop_
_entity_poly.entity_id
_entity_poly.type
_entity_poly.pdbx_seq_one_letter_code
_entity_poly.pdbx_strand_id
1 'polypeptide(L)'
;MLDINSAYANIEITANFLLGEPLSTDHYQSLAKLLRDVPADSRSKGVIYLSPLMESPKKRELLPKFLEIKKQSRLPVYIYLIQRL
;
A
#
# COMPACT_ATOMS: atom_id res chain seq x y z
N MET A 1 3.22 -9.39 8.01
CA MET A 1 4.34 -8.95 7.15
C MET A 1 5.49 -8.40 7.99
N LEU A 2 5.27 -7.32 8.76
CA LEU A 2 6.32 -6.68 9.56
C LEU A 2 7.02 -7.67 10.50
N ASP A 3 6.27 -8.48 11.24
CA ASP A 3 6.85 -9.46 12.17
C ASP A 3 7.70 -10.51 11.46
N ILE A 4 7.26 -10.98 10.28
CA ILE A 4 8.01 -11.94 9.47
C ILE A 4 9.31 -11.29 8.96
N ASN A 5 9.21 -10.07 8.44
CA ASN A 5 10.35 -9.31 7.96
C ASN A 5 11.37 -9.01 9.08
N SER A 6 10.90 -8.83 10.31
CA SER A 6 11.75 -8.63 11.49
C SER A 6 12.38 -9.94 11.97
N ALA A 7 11.64 -11.05 11.96
CA ALA A 7 12.08 -12.33 12.51
C ALA A 7 13.06 -13.09 11.61
N TYR A 8 13.00 -12.91 10.29
CA TYR A 8 13.78 -13.73 9.34
C TYR A 8 14.73 -12.87 8.50
N ALA A 9 16.04 -13.11 8.66
CA ALA A 9 17.09 -12.38 7.93
C ALA A 9 17.09 -12.64 6.41
N ASN A 10 16.61 -13.79 5.95
CA ASN A 10 16.68 -14.20 4.54
C ASN A 10 15.33 -14.28 3.83
N ILE A 11 14.25 -13.81 4.47
CA ILE A 11 12.92 -13.72 3.88
C ILE A 11 12.52 -12.24 3.83
N GLU A 12 11.88 -11.84 2.74
CA GLU A 12 11.25 -10.53 2.62
C GLU A 12 9.83 -10.70 2.06
N ILE A 13 8.86 -10.20 2.81
CA ILE A 13 7.45 -10.16 2.46
C ILE A 13 7.10 -8.72 2.10
N THR A 14 6.39 -8.57 0.99
CA THR A 14 5.80 -7.31 0.52
C THR A 14 4.28 -7.44 0.53
N ALA A 15 3.57 -6.32 0.40
CA ALA A 15 2.11 -6.31 0.34
C ALA A 15 1.62 -5.49 -0.86
N ASN A 16 0.56 -5.96 -1.52
CA ASN A 16 -0.15 -5.19 -2.54
C ASN A 16 -1.56 -4.87 -2.04
N PHE A 17 -1.94 -3.59 -2.03
CA PHE A 17 -3.28 -3.15 -1.68
C PHE A 17 -4.02 -2.65 -2.92
N LEU A 18 -5.27 -3.11 -3.03
CA LEU A 18 -6.19 -2.69 -4.07
C LEU A 18 -7.05 -1.51 -3.60
N LEU A 19 -7.30 -0.58 -4.52
CA LEU A 19 -8.14 0.60 -4.34
C LEU A 19 -9.04 0.79 -5.57
N GLY A 20 -10.32 1.10 -5.36
CA GLY A 20 -11.29 1.27 -6.45
C GLY A 20 -12.68 1.64 -5.93
N GLU A 21 -13.61 1.94 -6.85
CA GLU A 21 -14.96 2.41 -6.53
C GLU A 21 -15.84 1.47 -5.66
N PRO A 22 -15.73 0.12 -5.70
CA PRO A 22 -16.55 -0.70 -4.79
C PRO A 22 -16.02 -0.69 -3.35
N LEU A 23 -14.85 -0.10 -3.08
CA LEU A 23 -14.31 -0.01 -1.73
C LEU A 23 -14.76 1.29 -1.07
N SER A 24 -15.16 1.21 0.20
CA SER A 24 -15.59 2.37 0.96
C SER A 24 -14.46 3.39 1.14
N THR A 25 -14.83 4.65 1.40
CA THR A 25 -13.87 5.70 1.75
C THR A 25 -13.09 5.35 3.03
N ASP A 26 -13.68 4.57 3.93
CA ASP A 26 -13.03 4.14 5.17
C ASP A 26 -11.86 3.19 4.91
N HIS A 27 -11.91 2.40 3.82
CA HIS A 27 -10.77 1.57 3.40
C HIS A 27 -9.54 2.42 3.13
N TYR A 28 -9.73 3.54 2.43
CA TYR A 28 -8.65 4.48 2.11
C TYR A 28 -8.04 5.09 3.37
N GLN A 29 -8.87 5.60 4.28
CA GLN A 29 -8.40 6.21 5.52
C GLN A 29 -7.71 5.19 6.43
N SER A 30 -8.26 3.98 6.53
CA SER A 30 -7.69 2.89 7.32
C SER A 30 -6.33 2.47 6.78
N LEU A 31 -6.18 2.34 5.47
CA LEU A 31 -4.89 2.03 4.84
C LEU A 31 -3.86 3.15 5.06
N ALA A 32 -4.27 4.41 4.87
CA ALA A 32 -3.40 5.56 5.10
C ALA A 32 -2.90 5.61 6.56
N LYS A 33 -3.79 5.34 7.52
CA LYS A 33 -3.45 5.23 8.95
C LYS A 33 -2.49 4.06 9.22
N LEU A 34 -2.82 2.87 8.70
CA LEU A 34 -2.00 1.67 8.88
C LEU A 34 -0.55 1.89 8.42
N LEU A 35 -0.36 2.50 7.25
CA LEU A 35 0.98 2.75 6.70
C LEU A 35 1.71 3.91 7.38
N ARG A 36 0.97 4.89 7.91
CA ARG A 36 1.53 5.99 8.70
C ARG A 36 1.99 5.54 10.08
N ASP A 37 1.31 4.58 10.68
CA ASP A 37 1.55 4.16 12.07
C ASP A 37 2.54 2.99 12.17
N VAL A 38 3.17 2.57 11.07
CA VAL A 38 4.22 1.53 11.07
C VAL A 38 5.33 1.88 12.08
N PRO A 39 5.72 0.96 12.98
CA PRO A 39 6.78 1.19 13.95
C PRO A 39 8.11 1.53 13.26
N ALA A 40 8.90 2.42 13.87
CA ALA A 40 10.17 2.87 13.30
C ALA A 40 11.17 1.72 13.11
N ASP A 41 11.15 0.74 14.00
CA ASP A 41 12.08 -0.38 14.04
C ASP A 41 11.76 -1.44 12.97
N SER A 42 10.57 -1.37 12.36
CA SER A 42 10.10 -2.33 11.33
C SER A 42 10.48 -1.93 9.90
N ARG A 43 11.36 -0.95 9.71
CA ARG A 43 11.67 -0.33 8.39
C ARG A 43 12.76 -1.03 7.58
N SER A 44 13.34 -2.14 8.06
CA SER A 44 14.49 -2.78 7.38
C SER A 44 14.13 -3.53 6.09
N LYS A 45 12.87 -3.96 5.95
CA LYS A 45 12.38 -4.79 4.84
C LYS A 45 10.90 -4.57 4.54
N GLY A 46 10.54 -4.84 3.30
CA GLY A 46 9.16 -4.82 2.85
C GLY A 46 8.80 -3.51 2.15
N VAL A 47 7.94 -3.68 1.17
CA VAL A 47 7.49 -2.63 0.26
C VAL A 47 5.99 -2.78 0.10
N ILE A 48 5.32 -1.64 -0.05
CA ILE A 48 3.89 -1.60 -0.35
C ILE A 48 3.69 -1.27 -1.83
N TYR A 49 2.90 -2.10 -2.51
CA TYR A 49 2.36 -1.79 -3.82
C TYR A 49 0.92 -1.29 -3.66
N LEU A 50 0.57 -0.23 -4.39
CA LEU A 50 -0.80 0.25 -4.53
C LEU A 50 -1.25 0.03 -5.96
N SER A 51 -2.31 -0.76 -6.14
CA SER A 51 -2.86 -1.08 -7.45
C SER A 51 -4.32 -0.66 -7.56
N PRO A 52 -4.76 -0.16 -8.73
CA PRO A 52 -6.16 0.06 -8.98
C PRO A 52 -6.86 -1.30 -9.11
N LEU A 53 -8.08 -1.41 -8.58
CA LEU A 53 -8.95 -2.55 -8.86
C LEU A 53 -9.29 -2.56 -10.36
N MET A 54 -9.23 -3.73 -11.01
CA MET A 54 -9.26 -3.90 -12.47
C MET A 54 -10.44 -3.18 -13.15
N GLU A 55 -11.60 -3.16 -12.50
CA GLU A 55 -12.83 -2.57 -13.02
C GLU A 55 -13.00 -1.08 -12.69
N SER A 56 -11.97 -0.38 -12.22
CA SER A 56 -12.06 1.08 -12.04
C SER A 56 -11.82 1.79 -13.37
N PRO A 57 -12.85 2.29 -14.09
CA PRO A 57 -12.64 3.08 -15.30
C PRO A 57 -11.90 4.40 -15.00
N LYS A 58 -11.83 4.79 -13.73
CA LYS A 58 -11.27 6.06 -13.24
C LYS A 58 -9.89 5.91 -12.62
N LYS A 59 -9.00 5.10 -13.22
CA LYS A 59 -7.62 4.91 -12.73
C LYS A 59 -6.87 6.23 -12.49
N ARG A 60 -7.11 7.25 -13.34
CA ARG A 60 -6.50 8.59 -13.18
C ARG A 60 -6.99 9.33 -11.93
N GLU A 61 -8.24 9.12 -11.52
CA GLU A 61 -8.82 9.74 -10.32
C GLU A 61 -8.35 9.08 -9.02
N LEU A 62 -7.85 7.84 -9.10
CA LEU A 62 -7.22 7.16 -7.97
C LEU A 62 -5.77 7.63 -7.72
N LEU A 63 -5.11 8.20 -8.71
CA LEU A 63 -3.70 8.60 -8.59
C LEU A 63 -3.46 9.62 -7.46
N PRO A 64 -4.26 10.70 -7.31
CA PRO A 64 -4.11 11.62 -6.17
C PRO A 64 -4.22 10.91 -4.82
N LYS A 65 -5.16 9.95 -4.70
CA LYS A 65 -5.33 9.14 -3.48
C LYS A 65 -4.08 8.30 -3.20
N PHE A 66 -3.51 7.66 -4.22
CA PHE A 66 -2.29 6.84 -4.07
C PHE A 66 -1.08 7.68 -3.67
N LEU A 67 -0.92 8.86 -4.27
CA LEU A 67 0.16 9.78 -3.94
C LEU A 67 0.06 10.26 -2.49
N GLU A 68 -1.14 10.53 -2.01
CA GLU A 68 -1.34 10.95 -0.62
C GLU A 68 -1.04 9.82 0.38
N ILE A 69 -1.45 8.57 0.09
CA ILE A 69 -1.04 7.42 0.91
C ILE A 69 0.49 7.28 0.91
N LYS A 70 1.11 7.34 -0.26
CA LYS A 70 2.56 7.23 -0.41
C LYS A 70 3.29 8.29 0.41
N LYS A 71 2.80 9.53 0.42
CA LYS A 71 3.39 10.64 1.18
C LYS A 71 3.33 10.42 2.70
N GLN A 72 2.28 9.76 3.19
CA GLN A 72 2.07 9.52 4.61
C GLN A 72 2.71 8.21 5.11
N SER A 73 3.01 7.29 4.21
CA SER A 73 3.57 5.98 4.53
C SER A 73 4.98 6.06 5.11
N ARG A 74 5.24 5.27 6.15
CA ARG A 74 6.59 5.05 6.71
C ARG A 74 7.34 3.89 6.05
N LEU A 75 6.68 3.13 5.19
CA LEU A 75 7.29 2.12 4.33
C LEU A 75 7.44 2.64 2.91
N PRO A 76 8.41 2.14 2.13
CA PRO A 76 8.47 2.42 0.70
C PRO A 76 7.17 2.00 0.00
N VAL A 77 6.63 2.91 -0.83
CA VAL A 77 5.40 2.67 -1.60
C VAL A 77 5.66 2.87 -3.10
N TYR A 78 5.29 1.87 -3.89
CA TYR A 78 5.23 1.96 -5.35
C TYR A 78 3.80 1.87 -5.84
N ILE A 79 3.51 2.65 -6.87
CA ILE A 79 2.18 2.71 -7.47
C ILE A 79 2.22 1.86 -8.75
N TYR A 80 1.41 0.81 -8.79
CA TYR A 80 1.42 -0.19 -9.84
C TYR A 80 0.12 -0.14 -10.63
N LEU A 81 0.06 0.79 -11.61
CA LEU A 81 -1.15 1.06 -12.41
C LEU A 81 -1.39 0.05 -13.54
N ILE A 82 -0.39 -0.76 -13.87
CA ILE A 82 -0.37 -1.67 -15.02
C ILE A 82 -0.91 -3.06 -14.64
N GLN A 83 -1.02 -3.39 -13.35
CA GLN A 83 -1.43 -4.72 -12.91
C GLN A 83 -2.87 -5.03 -13.32
N ARG A 84 -3.03 -6.17 -14.01
CA ARG A 84 -4.30 -6.83 -14.33
C ARG A 84 -4.41 -8.04 -13.38
N LEU A 85 -4.98 -7.84 -12.19
CA LEU A 85 -5.29 -8.91 -11.24
C LEU A 85 -6.79 -9.17 -11.26
#